data_AF-A0A8X7STT2-F1
#
_entry.id   AF-A0A8X7STT2-F1
#
_cell.length_a   1.000
_cell.length_b   1.000
_cell.length_c   1.000
_cell.angle_alpha   90.00
_cell.angle_beta   90.00
_cell.angle_gamma   90.00
#
_symmetry.space_group_name_H-M   'P 1'
#
loop_
_entity.id
_entity.type
_entity.pdbx_description
1 polymer ?
#
loop_
_entity_poly.entity_id
_entity_poly.type
_entity_poly.pdbx_seq_one_letter_code
_entity_poly.pdbx_strand_id
1 'polypeptide(L)'
;MHLLEGAPVIVVTDHAPLGPMLKAKAASEYGPVITKCRAMMMPHLPYLHFVHKPGRKHSNVDALSRLVPAVDDEERDDPGRSSLEAGDVLDEEH
;
A
#
# COMPACT_ATOMS: atom_id res chain seq x y z
N MET A 1 -19.37 -5.12 3.76
CA MET A 1 -19.22 -4.60 2.39
C MET A 1 -18.29 -5.55 1.66
N HIS A 2 -18.73 -6.16 0.55
CA HIS A 2 -18.12 -7.33 -0.11
C HIS A 2 -17.70 -7.00 -1.56
N LEU A 3 -17.11 -5.82 -1.77
CA LEU A 3 -17.01 -5.17 -3.09
C LEU A 3 -16.36 -6.04 -4.20
N LEU A 4 -15.47 -6.95 -3.84
CA LEU A 4 -14.71 -7.78 -4.77
C LEU A 4 -14.96 -9.29 -4.59
N GLU A 5 -15.97 -9.67 -3.81
CA GLU A 5 -16.26 -11.07 -3.55
C GLU A 5 -16.75 -11.78 -4.81
N GLY A 6 -16.09 -12.88 -5.17
CA GLY A 6 -16.41 -13.68 -6.36
C GLY A 6 -16.01 -13.05 -7.71
N ALA A 7 -15.57 -11.79 -7.72
CA ALA A 7 -15.15 -11.11 -8.94
C ALA A 7 -13.69 -11.44 -9.29
N PRO A 8 -13.33 -11.65 -10.57
CA PRO A 8 -11.93 -11.71 -10.99
C PRO A 8 -11.24 -10.37 -10.70
N VAL A 9 -10.15 -10.40 -9.94
CA VAL A 9 -9.39 -9.20 -9.55
C VAL A 9 -7.94 -9.33 -10.03
N ILE A 10 -7.41 -8.24 -10.57
CA ILE A 10 -6.00 -8.10 -10.89
C ILE A 10 -5.32 -7.35 -9.74
N VAL A 11 -4.37 -8.02 -9.09
CA VAL A 11 -3.49 -7.42 -8.08
C VAL A 11 -2.21 -6.97 -8.78
N VAL A 12 -2.04 -5.66 -8.89
CA VAL A 12 -0.79 -5.06 -9.40
C VAL A 12 0.12 -4.79 -8.21
N THR A 13 1.34 -5.33 -8.23
CA THR A 13 2.28 -5.25 -7.10
C THR A 13 3.71 -5.06 -7.59
N ASP A 14 4.56 -4.42 -6.79
CA ASP A 14 6.01 -4.35 -7.00
C ASP A 14 6.75 -5.50 -6.29
N HIS A 15 6.01 -6.34 -5.57
CA HIS A 15 6.53 -7.52 -4.92
C HIS A 15 6.30 -8.76 -5.80
N ALA A 16 7.20 -9.00 -6.75
CA ALA A 16 7.11 -10.13 -7.69
C ALA A 16 6.87 -11.51 -7.00
N PRO A 17 7.46 -11.82 -5.83
CA PRO A 17 7.21 -13.08 -5.14
C PRO A 17 5.79 -13.27 -4.59
N LEU A 18 4.98 -12.21 -4.49
CA LEU A 18 3.75 -12.21 -3.66
C LEU A 18 2.73 -13.25 -4.14
N GLY A 19 2.48 -13.30 -5.44
CA GLY A 19 1.55 -14.26 -6.04
C GLY A 19 1.95 -15.71 -5.74
N PRO A 20 3.18 -16.13 -6.11
CA PRO A 20 3.71 -17.45 -5.75
C PRO A 20 3.65 -17.76 -4.25
N MET A 21 4.05 -16.83 -3.38
CA MET A 21 4.04 -17.03 -1.92
C MET A 21 2.64 -17.33 -1.38
N LEU A 22 1.62 -16.59 -1.84
CA LEU A 22 0.24 -16.79 -1.41
C LEU A 22 -0.42 -18.02 -2.02
N LYS A 23 0.05 -18.47 -3.19
CA LYS A 23 -0.46 -19.68 -3.89
C LYS A 23 0.31 -20.96 -3.53
N ALA A 24 1.44 -20.85 -2.84
CA ALA A 24 2.25 -21.98 -2.42
C ALA A 24 1.44 -22.94 -1.54
N LYS A 25 1.62 -24.24 -1.74
CA LYS A 25 0.91 -25.30 -0.99
C LYS A 25 1.53 -25.56 0.38
N ALA A 26 2.83 -25.33 0.54
CA ALA A 26 3.53 -25.54 1.81
C ALA A 26 3.31 -24.33 2.73
N ALA A 27 2.79 -24.57 3.94
CA ALA A 27 2.74 -23.54 4.99
C ALA A 27 4.12 -23.29 5.63
N SER A 28 5.00 -24.30 5.60
CA SER A 28 6.33 -24.26 6.22
C SER A 28 7.36 -23.43 5.45
N GLU A 29 7.06 -23.04 4.20
CA GLU A 29 7.99 -22.30 3.35
C GLU A 29 8.08 -20.80 3.72
N TYR A 30 7.04 -20.26 4.37
CA TYR A 30 6.95 -18.84 4.68
C TYR A 30 6.59 -18.56 6.13
N GLY A 31 7.11 -17.45 6.66
CA GLY A 31 6.90 -17.03 8.04
C GLY A 31 5.43 -16.75 8.42
N PRO A 32 5.16 -16.49 9.71
CA PRO A 32 3.80 -16.38 10.25
C PRO A 32 2.96 -15.28 9.59
N VAL A 33 3.59 -14.20 9.12
CA VAL A 33 2.91 -13.10 8.41
C VAL A 33 2.26 -13.58 7.13
N ILE A 34 2.99 -14.30 6.29
CA ILE A 34 2.50 -14.81 5.00
C ILE A 34 1.48 -15.91 5.23
N THR A 35 1.72 -16.78 6.22
CA THR A 35 0.75 -17.81 6.62
C THR A 35 -0.60 -17.21 7.04
N LYS A 36 -0.57 -16.16 7.88
CA LYS A 36 -1.79 -15.43 8.30
C LYS A 36 -2.46 -14.74 7.11
N CYS A 37 -1.69 -14.05 6.26
CA CYS A 37 -2.22 -13.39 5.06
C CYS A 37 -2.92 -14.39 4.14
N ARG A 38 -2.28 -15.54 3.85
CA ARG A 38 -2.86 -16.61 3.04
C ARG A 38 -4.16 -17.13 3.62
N ALA A 39 -4.22 -17.37 4.92
CA ALA A 39 -5.43 -17.82 5.60
C ALA A 39 -6.59 -16.81 5.45
N MET A 40 -6.33 -15.52 5.61
CA MET A 40 -7.35 -14.47 5.40
C MET A 40 -7.84 -14.40 3.95
N MET A 41 -7.01 -14.80 2.99
CA MET A 41 -7.32 -14.71 1.56
C MET A 41 -7.85 -16.02 0.94
N MET A 42 -7.83 -17.15 1.66
CA MET A 42 -8.14 -18.48 1.10
C MET A 42 -9.44 -18.61 0.28
N PRO A 43 -10.58 -17.99 0.64
CA PRO A 43 -11.78 -18.07 -0.22
C PRO A 43 -11.66 -17.21 -1.50
N HIS A 44 -10.74 -16.24 -1.53
CA HIS A 44 -10.61 -15.26 -2.60
C HIS A 44 -9.42 -15.49 -3.53
N LEU A 45 -8.38 -16.21 -3.10
CA LEU A 45 -7.17 -16.48 -3.89
C LEU A 45 -7.41 -17.00 -5.33
N PRO A 46 -8.42 -17.85 -5.60
CA PRO A 46 -8.71 -18.29 -6.97
C PRO A 46 -9.08 -17.15 -7.92
N TYR A 47 -9.64 -16.06 -7.38
CA TYR A 47 -10.07 -14.90 -8.16
C TYR A 47 -8.95 -13.87 -8.38
N LEU A 48 -7.79 -14.05 -7.74
CA LEU A 48 -6.69 -13.07 -7.78
C LEU A 48 -5.60 -13.43 -8.81
N HIS A 49 -5.38 -12.49 -9.71
CA HIS A 49 -4.35 -12.52 -10.74
C HIS A 49 -3.27 -11.49 -10.43
N PHE A 50 -2.04 -11.95 -10.17
CA PHE A 50 -0.96 -11.07 -9.77
C PHE A 50 -0.15 -10.61 -10.98
N VAL A 51 0.07 -9.31 -11.10
CA VAL A 51 0.88 -8.69 -12.15
C VAL A 51 1.96 -7.84 -11.48
N HIS A 52 3.22 -8.14 -11.77
CA HIS A 52 4.33 -7.33 -11.29
C HIS A 52 4.48 -6.04 -12.11
N LYS A 53 4.65 -4.90 -11.44
CA LYS A 53 5.11 -3.64 -12.04
C LYS A 53 6.16 -2.97 -11.13
N PRO A 54 7.20 -2.32 -11.68
CA PRO A 54 8.20 -1.63 -10.86
C PRO A 54 7.58 -0.58 -9.93
N GLY A 55 8.06 -0.50 -8.68
CA GLY A 55 7.48 0.38 -7.64
C GLY A 55 7.37 1.86 -8.02
N ARG A 56 8.25 2.37 -8.90
CA ARG A 56 8.15 3.73 -9.48
C ARG A 56 6.84 4.00 -10.22
N LYS A 57 6.06 2.97 -10.56
CA LYS A 57 4.74 3.07 -11.21
C LYS A 57 3.57 3.05 -10.23
N HIS A 58 3.82 2.93 -8.92
CA HIS A 58 2.80 2.91 -7.87
C HIS A 58 2.79 4.21 -7.05
N SER A 59 2.92 5.37 -7.71
CA SER A 59 3.08 6.67 -7.03
C SER A 59 1.93 7.00 -6.08
N ASN A 60 0.69 6.63 -6.43
CA ASN A 60 -0.49 6.79 -5.59
C ASN A 60 -0.40 5.92 -4.32
N VAL A 61 -0.07 4.63 -4.46
CA VAL A 61 0.06 3.72 -3.32
C VAL A 61 1.26 4.08 -2.45
N ASP A 62 2.39 4.46 -3.06
CA ASP A 62 3.58 4.95 -2.35
C ASP A 62 3.24 6.20 -1.53
N ALA A 63 2.59 7.21 -2.14
CA ALA A 63 2.13 8.40 -1.44
C ALA A 63 1.20 8.05 -0.27
N LEU A 64 0.17 7.23 -0.51
CA LEU A 64 -0.76 6.78 0.53
C LEU A 64 -0.08 6.01 1.66
N SER A 65 0.90 5.15 1.35
CA SER A 65 1.63 4.37 2.35
C SER A 65 2.56 5.20 3.22
N ARG A 66 3.00 6.36 2.72
CA ARG A 66 3.83 7.33 3.46
C ARG A 66 3.01 8.32 4.26
N LEU A 67 1.68 8.37 4.05
CA LEU A 67 0.82 9.21 4.87
C LEU A 67 0.90 8.70 6.31
N VAL A 68 1.48 9.53 7.18
CA VAL A 68 1.37 9.34 8.62
C VAL A 68 -0.10 9.56 8.96
N PRO A 69 -0.75 8.66 9.72
CA PRO A 69 -2.08 8.93 10.22
C PRO A 69 -2.05 10.29 10.93
N ALA A 70 -3.08 11.10 10.72
CA ALA A 70 -3.36 12.20 11.63
C ALA A 70 -3.69 11.55 12.98
N VAL A 71 -2.66 11.22 13.74
CA VAL A 71 -2.80 10.98 15.17
C VAL A 71 -3.31 12.31 15.72
N ASP A 72 -4.41 12.24 16.44
CA ASP A 72 -5.06 13.37 17.08
C ASP A 72 -4.00 14.32 17.66
N ASP A 73 -4.07 15.62 17.32
CA ASP A 73 -3.21 16.70 17.81
C ASP A 73 -3.34 16.94 19.35
N GLU A 74 -3.60 15.90 20.15
CA GLU A 74 -3.81 15.96 21.60
C GLU A 74 -2.82 15.07 22.38
N GLU A 75 -1.60 14.82 21.90
CA GLU A 75 -0.46 14.47 22.78
C GLU A 75 0.91 14.49 22.07
N ARG A 76 1.20 15.53 21.30
CA ARG A 76 2.58 15.80 20.87
C ARG A 76 2.91 17.24 21.17
N ASP A 77 3.56 17.42 22.30
CA ASP A 77 4.37 18.58 22.66
C ASP A 77 5.17 19.02 21.41
N ASP A 78 4.69 20.10 20.78
CA ASP A 78 5.36 20.78 19.67
C ASP A 78 6.58 21.50 20.23
N PRO A 79 7.76 21.25 19.67
CA PRO A 79 8.35 22.37 18.96
C PRO A 79 9.09 21.92 17.70
N GLY A 80 8.53 22.27 16.53
CA GLY A 80 9.28 22.26 15.27
C GLY A 80 8.49 22.13 13.99
N ARG A 81 7.22 22.55 13.90
CA ARG A 81 6.57 22.76 12.58
C ARG A 81 7.23 23.95 11.86
N SER A 82 8.24 23.69 11.03
CA SER A 82 8.59 24.63 9.95
C SER A 82 7.51 24.51 8.88
N SER A 83 6.58 25.47 8.89
CA SER A 83 5.50 25.59 7.93
C SER A 83 6.00 25.56 6.48
N LEU A 84 5.19 24.91 5.63
CA LEU A 84 5.27 24.95 4.18
C LEU A 84 5.17 26.41 3.70
N GLU A 85 6.30 27.03 3.33
CA GLU A 85 6.25 28.23 2.50
C GLU A 85 6.20 27.78 1.03
N ALA A 86 4.97 27.69 0.51
CA ALA A 86 4.71 27.66 -0.91
C ALA A 86 5.12 29.03 -1.48
N GLY A 87 6.23 29.05 -2.22
CA GLY A 87 6.68 30.24 -2.94
C GLY A 87 5.71 30.57 -4.08
N ASP A 88 5.02 31.69 -3.96
CA ASP A 88 4.33 32.36 -5.06
C ASP A 88 5.25 33.50 -5.55
N VAL A 89 5.82 33.34 -6.75
CA VAL A 89 6.66 34.35 -7.39
C VAL A 89 5.73 35.19 -8.26
N LEU A 90 5.42 36.41 -7.81
CA LEU A 90 4.78 37.41 -8.65
C LEU A 90 5.87 38.15 -9.42
N ASP A 91 5.84 38.02 -10.74
CA ASP A 91 6.61 38.87 -11.65
C ASP A 91 6.14 40.32 -11.49
N GLU A 92 7.03 41.23 -11.09
CA GLU A 92 6.79 42.68 -11.17
C GLU A 92 7.49 43.25 -12.40
N GLU A 93 6.70 43.70 -13.37
CA GLU A 93 7.14 44.69 -14.36
C GLU A 93 7.18 46.08 -13.70
N HIS A 94 8.29 46.81 -13.88
CA HIS A 94 8.37 48.22 -14.33
C HIS A 94 9.81 48.59 -14.69
#